data_AF-A0A8S3IVG7-F1
#
_entry.id   AF-A0A8S3IVG7-F1
#
_cell.length_a   1.000
_cell.length_b   1.000
_cell.length_c   1.000
_cell.angle_alpha   90.00
_cell.angle_beta   90.00
_cell.angle_gamma   90.00
#
_symmetry.space_group_name_H-M   'P 1'
#
loop_
_entity.id
_entity.type
_entity.pdbx_description
1 polymer ?
#
loop_
_entity_poly.entity_id
_entity_poly.type
_entity_poly.pdbx_seq_one_letter_code
_entity_poly.pdbx_strand_id
1 'polypeptide(L)' 'FHVSKLSSAHVYLRLRKGETIDNINADALEDCCQLVKANSIEGCKLNKVDIVYTPVDNLRQTNDMDVGQVGFHVDKNVR' A
#
# COMPACT_ATOMS: atom_id res chain seq x y z
N PHE A 1 -0.12 -1.86 0.30
CA PHE A 1 0.88 -0.79 0.46
C PHE A 1 1.24 -0.22 -0.89
N HIS A 2 1.40 1.11 -0.97
CA HIS A 2 1.74 1.85 -2.19
C HIS A 2 2.44 3.17 -1.81
N VAL A 3 3.33 3.68 -2.66
CA VAL A 3 3.95 5.00 -2.42
C VAL A 3 2.97 6.10 -2.83
N SER A 4 2.66 7.02 -1.91
CA SER A 4 1.75 8.12 -2.18
C SER A 4 2.25 9.00 -3.33
N LYS A 5 1.37 9.27 -4.30
CA LYS A 5 1.59 10.16 -5.46
C LYS A 5 2.69 9.73 -6.43
N LEU A 6 3.30 8.56 -6.25
CA LEU A 6 4.36 8.06 -7.11
C LEU A 6 4.01 6.66 -7.63
N SER A 7 4.47 6.35 -8.85
CA SER A 7 4.31 5.00 -9.38
C SER A 7 5.17 4.01 -8.60
N SER A 8 4.53 2.98 -8.03
CA SER A 8 5.20 1.93 -7.27
C SER A 8 4.46 0.60 -7.39
N ALA A 9 5.18 -0.48 -7.10
CA ALA A 9 4.56 -1.78 -6.90
C ALA A 9 3.49 -1.74 -5.79
N HIS A 10 2.47 -2.58 -5.94
CA HIS A 10 1.50 -2.88 -4.89
C HIS A 10 2.00 -4.08 -4.08
N VAL A 11 2.30 -3.86 -2.81
CA VAL A 11 2.67 -4.95 -1.88
C VAL A 11 1.48 -5.27 -1.00
N TYR A 12 1.24 -6.57 -0.82
CA TYR A 12 0.16 -7.11 -0.01
C TYR A 12 0.76 -7.94 1.14
N LEU A 13 0.32 -7.65 2.36
CA LEU A 13 0.64 -8.46 3.53
C LEU A 13 -0.56 -9.34 3.85
N ARG A 14 -0.34 -10.66 3.88
CA ARG A 14 -1.38 -11.62 4.25
C ARG A 14 -1.41 -11.82 5.76
N LEU A 15 -2.46 -11.33 6.39
CA LEU A 15 -2.68 -11.45 7.84
C LEU A 15 -3.10 -12.88 8.22
N ARG A 16 -2.73 -13.30 9.43
CA ARG A 16 -3.21 -14.57 10.01
C ARG A 16 -4.67 -14.43 10.43
N LYS A 17 -5.35 -15.56 10.62
CA LYS A 17 -6.75 -15.57 11.08
C LYS A 17 -6.85 -14.87 12.45
N GLY A 18 -7.62 -13.78 12.52
CA GLY A 18 -7.80 -12.97 13.74
C GLY A 18 -6.83 -11.81 13.91
N GLU A 19 -5.86 -11.65 13.00
CA GLU A 19 -4.96 -10.50 12.98
C GLU A 19 -5.61 -9.35 12.19
N THR A 20 -5.45 -8.12 12.68
CA THR A 20 -6.01 -6.90 12.08
C THR A 20 -4.88 -5.95 11.71
N ILE A 21 -5.19 -4.93 10.91
CA ILE A 21 -4.22 -3.89 10.52
C ILE A 21 -3.59 -3.16 11.72
N ASP A 22 -4.31 -3.11 12.85
CA ASP A 22 -3.86 -2.48 14.09
C ASP A 22 -2.88 -3.35 14.90
N ASN A 23 -2.85 -4.67 14.62
CA ASN A 23 -2.08 -5.65 15.38
C ASN A 23 -0.99 -6.31 14.53
N ILE A 24 -0.60 -5.69 13.41
CA ILE A 24 0.50 -6.16 12.57
C ILE A 24 1.83 -5.97 13.32
N ASN A 25 2.74 -6.94 13.22
CA ASN A 25 4.10 -6.78 13.72
C ASN A 25 4.76 -5.56 13.04
N ALA A 26 5.28 -4.63 13.84
CA ALA A 26 5.95 -3.42 13.37
C ALA A 26 7.12 -3.72 12.42
N ASP A 27 7.89 -4.79 12.66
CA ASP A 27 8.99 -5.19 11.78
C ASP A 27 8.48 -5.59 10.39
N ALA A 28 7.40 -6.39 10.34
CA ALA A 28 6.79 -6.79 9.08
C ALA A 28 6.15 -5.60 8.34
N LEU A 29 5.60 -4.64 9.08
CA LEU A 29 5.08 -3.39 8.53
C LEU A 29 6.21 -2.56 7.91
N GLU A 30 7.34 -2.41 8.62
CA GLU A 30 8.52 -1.71 8.13
C GLU A 30 9.10 -2.37 6.88
N ASP A 31 9.24 -3.70 6.87
CA ASP A 31 9.69 -4.46 5.70
C ASP A 31 8.80 -4.22 4.48
N CYS A 32 7.47 -4.25 4.66
CA CYS A 32 6.53 -3.94 3.58
C CYS A 32 6.73 -2.51 3.05
N CYS A 33 6.94 -1.55 3.95
CA CYS A 33 7.21 -0.17 3.58
C CYS A 33 8.51 -0.03 2.78
N GLN A 34 9.60 -0.63 3.24
CA GLN A 34 10.88 -0.58 2.53
C GLN A 34 10.80 -1.26 1.16
N LEU A 35 10.13 -2.41 1.07
CA LEU A 35 9.91 -3.12 -0.19
C LEU A 35 9.16 -2.25 -1.20
N VAL A 36 8.11 -1.55 -0.78
CA VAL A 36 7.29 -0.67 -1.64
C VAL A 36 8.10 0.52 -2.12
N LYS A 37 8.87 1.16 -1.23
CA LYS A 37 9.77 2.25 -1.60
C LYS A 37 10.83 1.78 -2.61
N ALA A 38 11.48 0.65 -2.34
CA ALA A 38 12.52 0.11 -3.21
C ALA A 38 11.98 -0.25 -4.60
N ASN A 39 10.72 -0.68 -4.69
CA ASN A 39 10.03 -1.00 -5.93
C ASN A 39 9.17 0.17 -6.47
N SER A 40 9.51 1.41 -6.12
CA SER A 40 8.95 2.60 -6.76
C SER A 40 9.88 3.11 -7.85
N ILE A 41 9.32 3.58 -8.97
CA ILE A 41 10.08 4.09 -10.12
C ILE A 41 10.93 5.30 -9.72
N GLU A 42 10.32 6.25 -8.99
CA GLU A 42 10.97 7.47 -8.50
C GLU A 42 11.22 7.44 -7.00
N GLY A 43 10.32 6.82 -6.23
CA GLY A 43 10.37 6.80 -4.77
C GLY A 43 11.60 6.08 -4.20
N CYS A 44 12.20 5.16 -4.97
CA CYS A 44 13.42 4.47 -4.56
C CYS A 44 14.65 5.41 -4.45
N LYS A 45 14.64 6.54 -5.17
CA LYS A 45 15.73 7.53 -5.19
C LYS A 45 15.54 8.64 -4.17
N LEU A 46 14.35 8.76 -3.58
CA LEU A 46 14.04 9.80 -2.62
C LEU A 46 14.52 9.41 -1.23
N ASN A 47 15.01 10.40 -0.47
CA ASN A 47 15.43 10.20 0.91
C ASN A 47 14.27 9.67 1.77
N LYS A 48 13.08 10.24 1.60
CA LYS A 48 11.85 9.86 2.28
C LYS A 48 10.68 9.83 1.30
N VAL A 49 9.74 8.93 1.54
CA VAL A 49 8.47 8.83 0.82
C VAL A 49 7.36 8.53 1.80
N ASP A 50 6.16 8.99 1.49
CA ASP A 50 4.95 8.64 2.25
C ASP A 50 4.39 7.34 1.67
N ILE A 51 4.16 6.35 2.52
CA ILE A 51 3.62 5.05 2.11
C ILE A 51 2.22 4.93 2.66
N VAL A 52 1.29 4.61 1.78
CA VAL A 52 -0.11 4.41 2.12
C VAL A 52 -0.49 2.94 2.11
N TYR A 53 -1.33 2.53 3.04
CA TYR A 53 -1.85 1.18 3.10
C TYR A 53 -3.29 1.13 3.65
N THR A 54 -4.06 0.19 3.12
CA THR A 54 -5.47 0.01 3.42
C THR A 54 -5.81 -1.48 3.30
N PRO A 55 -6.85 -1.98 4.00
CA PRO A 55 -7.38 -3.31 3.74
C PRO A 55 -7.77 -3.48 2.27
N VAL A 56 -7.60 -4.70 1.75
CA VAL A 56 -7.89 -5.05 0.35
C VAL A 56 -9.36 -4.79 0.01
N ASP A 57 -10.27 -5.03 0.94
CA ASP A 57 -11.71 -4.76 0.79
C ASP A 57 -12.05 -3.28 0.54
N ASN A 58 -11.14 -2.35 0.84
CA ASN A 58 -11.32 -0.93 0.56
C ASN A 58 -10.83 -0.51 -0.84
N LEU A 59 -10.16 -1.41 -1.57
CA LEU A 59 -9.71 -1.13 -2.93
C LEU A 59 -10.89 -1.19 -3.89
N ARG A 60 -11.02 -0.15 -4.72
CA ARG A 60 -12.06 -0.05 -5.74
C ARG A 60 -11.40 -0.02 -7.11
N GLN A 61 -11.74 -0.99 -7.95
CA GLN A 61 -11.36 -1.00 -9.36
C GLN A 61 -12.64 -1.00 -10.21
N THR A 62 -12.72 -0.09 -11.17
CA THR A 62 -13.81 -0.06 -12.16
C THR A 62 -13.28 -0.37 -13.55
N ASN A 63 -14.15 -0.85 -14.45
CA ASN A 63 -13.75 -1.25 -15.80
C ASN A 63 -13.19 -0.09 -16.64
N ASP A 64 -13.52 1.15 -16.30
CA ASP A 64 -13.02 2.35 -16.98
C ASP A 64 -11.62 2.81 -16.50
N MET A 65 -11.04 2.13 -15.50
CA MET A 65 -9.72 2.47 -14.97
C MET A 65 -8.61 1.83 -15.79
N ASP A 66 -7.49 2.55 -15.93
CA ASP A 66 -6.29 2.03 -16.60
C ASP A 66 -5.66 0.87 -15.81
N VAL A 67 -4.85 0.05 -16.49
CA VAL A 67 -4.21 -1.10 -15.86
C VAL A 67 -3.26 -0.65 -14.75
N GLY A 68 -3.54 -1.08 -13.53
CA GLY A 68 -2.77 -0.71 -12.34
C GLY A 68 -3.31 0.52 -11.61
N GLN A 69 -4.32 1.20 -12.15
CA GLN A 69 -5.03 2.24 -11.42
C GLN A 69 -6.03 1.61 -10.44
N VAL A 70 -5.93 2.03 -9.17
CA VAL A 70 -6.86 1.64 -8.11
C VAL A 70 -7.38 2.88 -7.41
N GLY A 71 -8.67 2.88 -7.08
CA GLY A 71 -9.29 3.85 -6.19
C GLY A 71 -9.56 3.28 -4.81
N PHE A 72 -10.16 4.10 -3.94
CA PHE A 72 -10.62 3.68 -2.61
C PHE A 72 -12.14 3.80 -2.51
N HIS A 73 -12.76 2.91 -1.75
CA HIS A 73 -14.17 3.05 -1.37
C HIS A 73 -14.34 4.11 -0.28
N VAL A 74 -13.44 4.13 0.69
CA VAL A 74 -13.45 5.05 1.84
C VAL A 74 -12.03 5.58 2.09
N ASP A 75 -11.79 6.86 1.79
CA ASP A 75 -10.49 7.53 2.00
C ASP A 75 -10.03 7.48 3.47
N LYS A 76 -10.97 7.53 4.43
CA LYS A 76 -10.65 7.47 5.88
C LYS A 76 -9.99 6.16 6.33
N ASN A 77 -10.10 5.11 5.52
CA ASN A 77 -9.52 3.80 5.83
C ASN A 77 -8.11 3.62 5.25
N VAL A 78 -7.59 4.64 4.56
CA VAL A 78 -6.20 4.71 4.10
C VAL A 78 -5.35 5.27 5.23
N ARG A 79 -4.29 4.56 5.60
CA ARG A 79 -3.28 4.98 6.57
C ARG A 79 -1.98 5.32 5.88
#